data_AF-A0A7U3YB18-F1
#
_entry.id   AF-A0A7U3YB18-F1
#
_cell.length_a   1.000
_cell.length_b   1.000
_cell.length_c   1.000
_cell.angle_alpha   90.00
_cell.angle_beta   90.00
_cell.angle_gamma   90.00
#
_symmetry.space_group_name_H-M   'P 1'
#
loop_
_entity.id
_entity.type
_entity.pdbx_description
1 polymer ?
#
loop_
_entity_poly.entity_id
_entity_poly.type
_entity_poly.pdbx_seq_one_letter_code
_entity_poly.pdbx_strand_id
1 'polypeptide(L)'
;MSKESLSILDLDINKDTLIKAIKIMKGVEISLTKDKNIHSNKSSFKEKKNKLKEILRNTQKELKQKGYDSIQLKINIKKIYENYKIKPHFIIESQKYNDLSKIKRKLEKSIEVKKENSQKDCGHIKINIFNILIDQLKKEVNIEFLKPILKSYLNSKNKLEYNKASDNTCYYELMETLINQKKLFNVKKI
;
A
#
# COMPACT_ATOMS: atom_id res chain seq x y z
N MET A 1 38.92 -17.74 -33.42
CA MET A 1 39.89 -17.81 -34.52
C MET A 1 39.44 -18.88 -35.47
N SER A 2 38.97 -18.52 -36.66
CA SER A 2 38.76 -19.47 -37.75
C SER A 2 40.12 -19.96 -38.24
N LYS A 3 40.14 -21.08 -38.99
CA LYS A 3 41.38 -21.62 -39.59
C LYS A 3 42.11 -20.56 -40.43
N GLU A 4 41.37 -19.61 -41.03
CA GLU A 4 41.89 -18.50 -41.82
C GLU A 4 42.75 -17.51 -41.01
N SER A 5 42.40 -17.28 -39.74
CA SER A 5 43.15 -16.31 -38.92
C SER A 5 44.51 -16.81 -38.44
N LEU A 6 44.74 -18.14 -38.48
CA LEU A 6 46.05 -18.74 -38.21
C LEU A 6 46.94 -18.76 -39.45
N SER A 7 46.36 -18.89 -40.64
CA SER A 7 47.09 -18.80 -41.92
C SER A 7 47.58 -17.38 -42.24
N ILE A 8 46.99 -16.33 -41.65
CA ILE A 8 47.45 -14.94 -41.84
C ILE A 8 48.82 -14.70 -41.20
N LEU A 9 49.18 -15.45 -40.16
CA LEU A 9 50.43 -15.25 -39.43
C LEU A 9 51.62 -15.98 -40.07
N ASP A 10 51.38 -16.88 -41.04
CA ASP A 10 52.39 -17.65 -41.78
C ASP A 10 53.52 -18.22 -40.88
N LEU A 11 53.10 -18.72 -39.72
CA LEU A 11 53.99 -19.19 -38.67
C LEU A 11 54.22 -20.70 -38.84
N ASP A 12 55.43 -21.09 -39.24
CA ASP A 12 55.88 -22.50 -39.23
C ASP A 12 56.10 -22.99 -37.80
N ILE A 13 55.00 -23.27 -37.10
CA ILE A 13 54.97 -23.62 -35.69
C ILE A 13 54.35 -25.00 -35.52
N ASN A 14 55.01 -25.85 -34.73
CA ASN A 14 54.49 -27.17 -34.39
C ASN A 14 53.15 -27.09 -33.62
N LYS A 15 52.36 -28.16 -33.73
CA LYS A 15 51.00 -28.22 -33.20
C LYS A 15 50.92 -27.92 -31.69
N ASP A 16 51.89 -28.37 -30.91
CA ASP A 16 51.90 -28.19 -29.46
C ASP A 16 52.15 -26.74 -29.04
N THR A 17 53.03 -26.03 -29.76
CA THR A 17 53.33 -24.63 -29.51
C THR A 17 52.15 -23.75 -29.94
N LEU A 18 51.48 -24.11 -31.04
CA LEU A 18 50.25 -23.45 -31.48
C LEU A 18 49.12 -23.58 -30.43
N ILE A 19 48.94 -24.77 -29.85
CA ILE A 19 47.95 -25.00 -28.79
C ILE A 19 48.27 -24.15 -27.54
N LYS A 20 49.55 -24.05 -27.15
CA LYS A 20 49.97 -23.19 -26.02
C LYS A 20 49.69 -21.72 -26.31
N ALA A 21 50.03 -21.23 -27.51
CA ALA A 21 49.79 -19.85 -27.91
C ALA A 21 48.29 -19.49 -27.87
N ILE A 22 47.42 -20.36 -28.39
CA ILE A 22 45.96 -20.17 -28.35
C ILE A 22 45.46 -20.11 -26.90
N LYS A 23 45.95 -20.99 -26.01
CA LYS A 23 45.56 -20.96 -24.59
C LYS A 23 45.96 -19.66 -23.89
N ILE A 24 47.19 -19.19 -24.12
CA ILE A 24 47.69 -17.93 -23.55
C ILE A 24 46.86 -16.75 -24.07
N MET A 25 46.67 -16.68 -25.39
CA MET A 25 45.87 -15.63 -26.02
C MET A 25 44.43 -15.64 -25.50
N LYS A 26 43.82 -16.82 -25.33
CA LYS A 26 42.46 -16.92 -24.78
C LYS A 26 42.40 -16.47 -23.32
N GLY A 27 43.44 -16.76 -22.53
CA GLY A 27 43.60 -16.24 -21.18
C GLY A 27 43.64 -14.70 -21.15
N VAL A 28 44.44 -14.10 -22.02
CA VAL A 28 44.58 -12.64 -22.17
C VAL A 28 43.28 -11.99 -22.65
N GLU A 29 42.58 -12.60 -23.59
CA GLU A 29 41.26 -12.14 -24.05
C GLU A 29 40.24 -12.13 -22.90
N ILE A 30 40.22 -13.21 -22.10
CA ILE A 30 39.33 -13.32 -20.93
C ILE A 30 39.66 -12.26 -19.87
N SER A 31 40.94 -11.98 -19.59
CA SER A 31 41.31 -10.93 -18.63
C SER A 31 40.94 -9.53 -19.13
N LEU A 32 41.22 -9.21 -20.40
CA LEU A 32 40.87 -7.92 -21.00
C LEU A 32 39.36 -7.68 -21.07
N THR A 33 38.58 -8.73 -21.33
CA THR A 33 37.11 -8.65 -21.35
C THR A 33 36.51 -8.56 -19.94
N LYS A 34 37.13 -9.17 -18.92
CA LYS A 34 36.70 -9.02 -17.52
C LYS A 34 36.81 -7.56 -17.06
N ASP A 35 37.91 -6.88 -17.36
CA ASP A 35 38.11 -5.49 -16.96
C ASP A 35 37.12 -4.52 -17.62
N LYS A 36 36.77 -4.74 -18.89
CA LYS A 36 35.72 -3.96 -19.58
C LYS A 36 34.31 -4.26 -19.05
N ASN A 37 34.00 -5.52 -18.73
CA ASN A 37 32.67 -5.92 -18.25
C ASN A 37 32.37 -5.49 -16.81
N ILE A 38 33.39 -5.30 -15.97
CA ILE A 38 33.21 -4.81 -14.59
C ILE A 38 32.69 -3.37 -14.60
N HIS A 39 33.18 -2.52 -15.50
CA HIS A 39 32.79 -1.11 -15.53
C HIS A 39 31.40 -0.87 -16.15
N SER A 40 31.03 -1.65 -17.17
CA SER A 40 29.73 -1.57 -17.86
C SER A 40 28.58 -2.27 -17.11
N ASN A 41 28.85 -3.32 -16.33
CA ASN A 41 27.82 -3.95 -15.49
C ASN A 41 27.44 -3.13 -14.25
N LYS A 42 28.35 -2.28 -13.76
CA LYS A 42 28.10 -1.48 -12.54
C LYS A 42 27.14 -0.33 -12.82
N SER A 43 27.25 0.34 -13.97
CA SER A 43 26.31 1.36 -14.43
C SER A 43 24.93 0.75 -14.70
N SER A 44 24.87 -0.36 -15.44
CA SER A 44 23.61 -1.04 -15.78
C SER A 44 22.84 -1.54 -14.55
N PHE A 45 23.54 -1.99 -13.51
CA PHE A 45 22.91 -2.38 -12.25
C PHE A 45 22.36 -1.19 -11.45
N LYS A 46 23.08 -0.07 -11.45
CA LYS A 46 22.61 1.19 -10.83
C LYS A 46 21.37 1.71 -11.55
N GLU A 47 21.34 1.67 -12.88
CA GLU A 47 20.18 2.01 -13.69
C GLU A 47 18.98 1.11 -13.39
N LYS A 48 19.19 -0.21 -13.33
CA LYS A 48 18.13 -1.16 -12.93
C LYS A 48 17.60 -0.85 -11.54
N LYS A 49 18.44 -0.52 -10.56
CA LYS A 49 17.99 -0.09 -9.22
C LYS A 49 17.16 1.20 -9.26
N ASN A 50 17.54 2.17 -10.10
CA ASN A 50 16.78 3.41 -10.25
C ASN A 50 15.42 3.14 -10.90
N LYS A 51 15.37 2.32 -11.95
CA LYS A 51 14.12 1.91 -12.60
C LYS A 51 13.19 1.16 -11.63
N LEU A 52 13.74 0.29 -10.78
CA LEU A 52 12.98 -0.34 -9.69
C LEU A 52 12.36 0.70 -8.75
N LYS A 53 13.14 1.69 -8.30
CA LYS A 53 12.63 2.75 -7.41
C LYS A 53 11.51 3.54 -8.08
N GLU A 54 11.63 3.83 -9.36
CA GLU A 54 10.63 4.55 -10.14
C GLU A 54 9.31 3.76 -10.24
N ILE A 55 9.37 2.48 -10.62
CA ILE A 55 8.19 1.60 -10.69
C ILE A 55 7.48 1.52 -9.34
N LEU A 56 8.24 1.38 -8.25
CA LEU A 56 7.67 1.31 -6.90
C LEU A 56 7.05 2.64 -6.46
N ARG A 57 7.67 3.79 -6.80
CA ARG A 57 7.10 5.13 -6.54
C ARG A 57 5.81 5.35 -7.32
N ASN A 58 5.76 4.95 -8.59
CA ASN A 58 4.56 5.08 -9.41
C ASN A 58 3.43 4.20 -8.86
N THR A 59 3.74 2.96 -8.50
CA THR A 59 2.79 2.05 -7.83
C THR A 59 2.26 2.64 -6.52
N GLN A 60 3.13 3.27 -5.71
CA GLN A 60 2.73 3.95 -4.47
C GLN A 60 1.77 5.12 -4.75
N LYS A 61 2.04 5.93 -5.78
CA LYS A 61 1.17 7.04 -6.19
C LYS A 61 -0.20 6.54 -6.67
N GLU A 62 -0.23 5.52 -7.53
CA GLU A 62 -1.46 4.87 -8.00
C GLU A 62 -2.33 4.39 -6.82
N LEU A 63 -1.74 3.69 -5.86
CA LEU A 63 -2.46 3.19 -4.69
C LEU A 63 -2.90 4.34 -3.76
N LYS A 64 -2.09 5.38 -3.58
CA LYS A 64 -2.51 6.56 -2.79
C LYS A 64 -3.73 7.26 -3.41
N GLN A 65 -3.77 7.38 -4.74
CA GLN A 65 -4.93 7.93 -5.47
C GLN A 65 -6.18 7.06 -5.32
N LYS A 66 -6.04 5.74 -5.23
CA LYS A 66 -7.15 4.82 -4.93
C LYS A 66 -7.63 4.87 -3.47
N GLY A 67 -7.06 5.71 -2.61
CA GLY A 67 -7.48 5.91 -1.22
C GLY A 67 -6.84 4.98 -0.19
N TYR A 68 -5.75 4.28 -0.55
CA TYR A 68 -5.03 3.42 0.38
C TYR A 68 -4.16 4.23 1.37
N ASP A 69 -3.94 3.68 2.57
CA ASP A 69 -3.21 4.35 3.65
C ASP A 69 -1.74 4.63 3.28
N SER A 70 -1.36 5.92 3.33
CA SER A 70 -0.05 6.37 2.88
C SER A 70 1.11 5.87 3.76
N ILE A 71 0.88 5.62 5.05
CA ILE A 71 1.91 5.18 6.01
C ILE A 71 2.19 3.70 5.77
N GLN A 72 1.15 2.88 5.72
CA GLN A 72 1.26 1.45 5.43
C GLN A 72 1.88 1.20 4.05
N LEU A 73 1.47 1.96 3.02
CA LEU A 73 2.08 1.90 1.70
C LEU A 73 3.59 2.16 1.74
N LYS A 74 4.03 3.21 2.47
CA LYS A 74 5.45 3.55 2.59
C LYS A 74 6.27 2.43 3.23
N ILE A 75 5.74 1.81 4.28
CA ILE A 75 6.40 0.68 4.98
C ILE A 75 6.50 -0.54 4.05
N ASN A 76 5.40 -0.91 3.39
CA ASN A 76 5.36 -2.09 2.54
C ASN A 76 6.22 -1.92 1.27
N ILE A 77 6.19 -0.75 0.63
CA ILE A 77 7.05 -0.43 -0.51
C ILE A 77 8.53 -0.49 -0.13
N LYS A 78 8.92 0.00 1.06
CA LYS A 78 10.30 -0.13 1.54
C LYS A 78 10.72 -1.60 1.67
N LYS A 79 9.87 -2.45 2.25
CA LYS A 79 10.14 -3.91 2.35
C LYS A 79 10.31 -4.55 0.98
N ILE A 80 9.45 -4.21 0.01
CA ILE A 80 9.55 -4.70 -1.36
C ILE A 80 10.87 -4.26 -2.00
N TYR A 81 11.26 -3.00 -1.83
CA TYR A 81 12.53 -2.52 -2.37
C TYR A 81 13.71 -3.32 -1.82
N GLU A 82 13.78 -3.57 -0.51
CA GLU A 82 14.86 -4.34 0.11
C GLU A 82 14.95 -5.76 -0.43
N ASN A 83 13.81 -6.42 -0.67
CA ASN A 83 13.75 -7.78 -1.20
C ASN A 83 14.24 -7.91 -2.65
N TYR A 84 14.06 -6.84 -3.45
CA TYR A 84 14.34 -6.85 -4.88
C TYR A 84 15.51 -5.97 -5.30
N LYS A 85 16.16 -5.21 -4.40
CA LYS A 85 17.31 -4.34 -4.72
C LYS A 85 18.49 -5.08 -5.34
N ILE A 86 18.64 -6.37 -5.02
CA ILE A 86 19.71 -7.24 -5.55
C ILE A 86 19.29 -7.90 -6.86
N LYS A 87 17.98 -8.11 -7.05
CA LYS A 87 17.39 -8.81 -8.20
C LYS A 87 16.25 -7.99 -8.85
N PRO A 88 16.53 -6.78 -9.35
CA PRO A 88 15.50 -5.88 -9.85
C PRO A 88 14.83 -6.36 -11.15
N HIS A 89 15.47 -7.27 -11.90
CA HIS A 89 14.95 -7.80 -13.16
C HIS A 89 13.60 -8.51 -13.02
N PHE A 90 13.33 -9.16 -11.87
CA PHE A 90 12.02 -9.76 -11.59
C PHE A 90 10.86 -8.75 -11.63
N ILE A 91 11.12 -7.48 -11.35
CA ILE A 91 10.11 -6.42 -11.37
C ILE A 91 10.16 -5.61 -12.68
N ILE A 92 11.36 -5.36 -13.21
CA ILE A 92 11.55 -4.54 -14.41
C ILE A 92 11.07 -5.28 -15.67
N GLU A 93 11.36 -6.57 -15.79
CA GLU A 93 11.04 -7.39 -16.96
C GLU A 93 9.66 -8.03 -16.79
N SER A 94 8.62 -7.21 -16.63
CA SER A 94 7.26 -7.65 -16.32
C SER A 94 6.62 -8.57 -17.36
N GLN A 95 7.12 -8.55 -18.60
CA GLN A 95 6.70 -9.48 -19.65
C GLN A 95 7.20 -10.92 -19.40
N LYS A 96 8.34 -11.07 -18.71
CA LYS A 96 8.96 -12.36 -18.39
C LYS A 96 8.58 -12.84 -16.99
N TYR A 97 8.42 -11.91 -16.04
CA TYR A 97 8.16 -12.20 -14.64
C TYR A 97 6.88 -11.53 -14.15
N ASN A 98 6.07 -12.28 -13.41
CA ASN A 98 4.79 -11.79 -12.88
C ASN A 98 4.90 -11.17 -11.48
N ASP A 99 6.11 -10.93 -10.98
CA ASP A 99 6.36 -10.49 -9.60
C ASP A 99 5.73 -9.13 -9.31
N LEU A 100 5.83 -8.17 -10.25
CA LEU A 100 5.23 -6.84 -10.07
C LEU A 100 3.71 -6.94 -9.87
N SER A 101 3.02 -7.77 -10.66
CA SER A 101 1.57 -8.00 -10.51
C SER A 101 1.24 -8.67 -9.17
N LYS A 102 2.01 -9.69 -8.78
CA LYS A 102 1.86 -10.36 -7.47
C LYS A 102 2.06 -9.37 -6.31
N ILE A 103 3.02 -8.46 -6.43
CA ILE A 103 3.27 -7.40 -5.46
C ILE A 103 2.09 -6.44 -5.40
N LYS A 104 1.59 -5.93 -6.55
CA LYS A 104 0.41 -5.05 -6.59
C LYS A 104 -0.79 -5.72 -5.93
N ARG A 105 -1.10 -6.98 -6.28
CA ARG A 105 -2.18 -7.75 -5.67
C ARG A 105 -2.01 -7.95 -4.17
N LYS A 106 -0.78 -8.21 -3.69
CA LYS A 106 -0.49 -8.32 -2.25
C LYS A 106 -0.66 -6.98 -1.53
N LEU A 107 -0.22 -5.87 -2.13
CA LEU A 107 -0.41 -4.54 -1.57
C LEU A 107 -1.89 -4.20 -1.47
N GLU A 108 -2.67 -4.48 -2.51
CA GLU A 108 -4.13 -4.26 -2.52
C GLU A 108 -4.88 -5.15 -1.51
N LYS A 109 -4.39 -6.37 -1.24
CA LYS A 109 -4.99 -7.28 -0.24
C LYS A 109 -4.58 -7.00 1.20
N SER A 110 -3.29 -6.73 1.43
CA SER A 110 -2.72 -6.55 2.77
C SER A 110 -3.04 -5.18 3.34
N ILE A 111 -3.21 -4.20 2.46
CA ILE A 111 -3.77 -2.91 2.80
C ILE A 111 -5.24 -3.06 2.47
N GLU A 112 -6.01 -3.65 3.39
CA GLU A 112 -7.46 -3.55 3.33
C GLU A 112 -7.77 -2.08 3.04
N VAL A 113 -8.42 -1.82 1.91
CA VAL A 113 -9.03 -0.52 1.70
C VAL A 113 -9.78 -0.24 3.00
N LYS A 114 -9.51 0.88 3.67
CA LYS A 114 -10.37 1.40 4.74
C LYS A 114 -11.74 1.77 4.14
N LYS A 115 -12.37 0.87 3.38
CA LYS A 115 -13.73 1.01 2.88
C LYS A 115 -14.75 0.65 3.96
N GLU A 116 -14.33 -0.01 5.06
CA GLU A 116 -15.27 -0.48 6.10
C GLU A 116 -14.82 -0.30 7.56
N ASN A 117 -13.68 0.33 7.86
CA ASN A 117 -13.32 0.61 9.26
C ASN A 117 -14.01 1.86 9.85
N SER A 118 -14.83 2.56 9.07
CA SER A 118 -15.74 3.58 9.62
C SER A 118 -16.76 2.98 10.59
N GLN A 119 -17.08 1.68 10.49
CA GLN A 119 -18.11 1.06 11.31
C GLN A 119 -17.66 0.77 12.75
N LYS A 120 -16.38 0.43 12.97
CA LYS A 120 -15.81 0.20 14.31
C LYS A 120 -15.64 1.50 15.10
N ASP A 121 -15.13 2.56 14.46
CA ASP A 121 -15.06 3.88 15.10
C ASP A 121 -16.45 4.49 15.29
N CYS A 122 -17.38 4.30 14.35
CA CYS A 122 -18.78 4.73 14.51
C CYS A 122 -19.47 4.02 15.67
N GLY A 123 -19.15 2.75 15.94
CA GLY A 123 -19.64 2.02 17.11
C GLY A 123 -19.24 2.68 18.44
N HIS A 124 -17.94 2.97 18.61
CA HIS A 124 -17.44 3.63 19.82
C HIS A 124 -17.96 5.06 19.96
N ILE A 125 -18.04 5.83 18.86
CA ILE A 125 -18.62 7.17 18.85
C ILE A 125 -20.11 7.11 19.23
N LYS A 126 -20.89 6.18 18.66
CA LYS A 126 -22.31 5.98 19.02
C LYS A 126 -22.49 5.64 20.48
N ILE A 127 -21.66 4.75 21.04
CA ILE A 127 -21.73 4.36 22.46
C ILE A 127 -21.39 5.55 23.35
N ASN A 128 -20.35 6.31 23.02
CA ASN A 128 -19.96 7.48 23.81
C ASN A 128 -21.04 8.57 23.77
N ILE A 129 -21.58 8.87 22.58
CA ILE A 129 -22.69 9.82 22.41
C ILE A 129 -23.94 9.33 23.14
N PHE A 130 -24.25 8.03 23.08
CA PHE A 130 -25.36 7.43 23.82
C PHE A 130 -25.20 7.64 25.33
N ASN A 131 -24.02 7.35 25.88
CA ASN A 131 -23.75 7.51 27.31
C ASN A 131 -23.84 8.97 27.76
N ILE A 132 -23.29 9.91 26.97
CA ILE A 132 -23.39 11.36 27.24
C ILE A 132 -24.84 11.80 27.27
N LEU A 133 -25.64 11.42 26.27
CA LEU A 133 -27.03 11.83 26.15
C LEU A 133 -27.92 11.19 27.23
N ILE A 134 -27.67 9.94 27.61
CA ILE A 134 -28.32 9.32 28.79
C ILE A 134 -28.00 10.11 30.05
N ASP A 135 -26.74 10.48 30.27
CA ASP A 135 -26.34 11.18 31.50
C ASP A 135 -26.96 12.58 31.61
N GLN A 136 -27.08 13.27 30.47
CA GLN A 136 -27.73 14.58 30.37
C GLN A 136 -29.26 14.48 30.56
N LEU A 137 -29.92 13.57 29.83
CA LEU A 137 -31.39 13.52 29.75
C LEU A 137 -32.06 12.70 30.86
N LYS A 138 -31.32 11.84 31.59
CA LYS A 138 -31.88 11.06 32.71
C LYS A 138 -32.47 11.93 33.83
N LYS A 139 -32.06 13.21 33.91
CA LYS A 139 -32.59 14.18 34.88
C LYS A 139 -33.97 14.72 34.49
N GLU A 140 -34.32 14.66 33.21
CA GLU A 140 -35.56 15.26 32.67
C GLU A 140 -36.58 14.21 32.19
N VAL A 141 -36.12 13.01 31.82
CA VAL A 141 -36.97 11.94 31.25
C VAL A 141 -36.59 10.59 31.87
N ASN A 142 -37.61 9.77 32.14
CA ASN A 142 -37.40 8.40 32.64
C ASN A 142 -36.53 7.59 31.65
N ILE A 143 -35.46 7.00 32.18
CA ILE A 143 -34.44 6.23 31.45
C ILE A 143 -35.06 5.10 30.61
N GLU A 144 -36.12 4.44 31.10
CA GLU A 144 -36.78 3.34 30.38
C GLU A 144 -37.40 3.80 29.06
N PHE A 145 -37.97 5.01 29.03
CA PHE A 145 -38.52 5.62 27.82
C PHE A 145 -37.42 6.24 26.95
N LEU A 146 -36.37 6.76 27.57
CA LEU A 146 -35.30 7.46 26.88
C LEU A 146 -34.43 6.51 26.03
N LYS A 147 -34.07 5.34 26.58
CA LYS A 147 -33.20 4.34 25.91
C LYS A 147 -33.66 3.97 24.48
N PRO A 148 -34.92 3.56 24.24
CA PRO A 148 -35.35 3.17 22.90
C PRO A 148 -35.36 4.36 21.91
N ILE A 149 -35.75 5.55 22.37
CA ILE A 149 -35.78 6.77 21.53
C ILE A 149 -34.37 7.15 21.10
N LEU A 150 -33.43 7.16 22.05
CA LEU A 150 -32.03 7.48 21.80
C LEU A 150 -31.39 6.47 20.85
N LYS A 151 -31.67 5.18 21.02
CA LYS A 151 -31.18 4.12 20.14
C LYS A 151 -31.71 4.29 18.71
N SER A 152 -32.99 4.64 18.56
CA SER A 152 -33.60 4.91 17.26
C SER A 152 -32.98 6.13 16.58
N TYR A 153 -32.82 7.24 17.32
CA TYR A 153 -32.20 8.47 16.83
C TYR A 153 -30.74 8.26 16.38
N LEU A 154 -29.92 7.57 17.17
CA LEU A 154 -28.51 7.31 16.79
C LEU A 154 -28.38 6.32 15.63
N ASN A 155 -29.37 5.44 15.44
CA ASN A 155 -29.40 4.51 14.32
C ASN A 155 -29.86 5.15 13.02
N SER A 156 -30.72 6.17 13.07
CA SER A 156 -31.19 6.90 11.88
C SER A 156 -30.17 7.88 11.31
N LYS A 157 -29.12 8.23 12.06
CA LYS A 157 -28.04 9.10 11.59
C LYS A 157 -26.99 8.32 10.80
N ASN A 158 -26.86 8.64 9.50
CA ASN A 158 -25.89 8.03 8.58
C ASN A 158 -24.41 8.34 8.93
N LYS A 159 -24.15 9.48 9.57
CA LYS A 159 -22.81 9.88 10.04
C LYS A 159 -22.95 10.67 11.33
N LEU A 160 -22.34 10.17 12.42
CA LEU A 160 -22.21 10.86 13.69
C LEU A 160 -20.78 11.38 13.81
N GLU A 161 -20.65 12.69 13.92
CA GLU A 161 -19.37 13.36 14.15
C GLU A 161 -19.30 13.77 15.62
N TYR A 162 -18.21 13.43 16.30
CA TYR A 162 -18.03 13.64 17.73
C TYR A 162 -18.24 15.11 18.15
N ASN A 163 -17.84 16.04 17.27
CA ASN A 163 -17.98 17.48 17.49
C ASN A 163 -19.45 17.92 17.70
N LYS A 164 -20.43 17.20 17.13
CA LYS A 164 -21.86 17.53 17.33
C LYS A 164 -22.40 17.13 18.70
N ALA A 165 -21.74 16.19 19.37
CA ALA A 165 -22.06 15.80 20.74
C ALA A 165 -21.39 16.71 21.77
N SER A 166 -20.20 17.25 21.47
CA SER A 166 -19.56 18.25 22.33
C SER A 166 -20.26 19.61 22.31
N ASP A 167 -20.91 19.97 21.20
CA ASP A 167 -21.56 21.27 21.01
C ASP A 167 -23.04 21.28 21.44
N ASN A 168 -23.49 20.27 22.21
CA ASN A 168 -24.90 20.06 22.62
C ASN A 168 -25.92 20.04 21.46
N THR A 169 -25.48 20.01 20.20
CA THR A 169 -26.38 20.00 19.03
C THR A 169 -27.25 18.74 19.03
N CYS A 170 -26.64 17.59 19.32
CA CYS A 170 -27.38 16.34 19.48
C CYS A 170 -28.39 16.37 20.64
N TYR A 171 -28.09 17.11 21.72
CA TYR A 171 -29.00 17.27 22.85
C TYR A 171 -30.26 18.05 22.45
N TYR A 172 -30.10 19.22 21.81
CA TYR A 172 -31.25 20.04 21.40
C TYR A 172 -32.11 19.36 20.33
N GLU A 173 -31.51 18.69 19.35
CA GLU A 173 -32.26 17.90 18.34
C GLU A 173 -33.09 16.78 18.99
N LEU A 174 -32.51 16.08 19.98
CA LEU A 174 -33.23 15.04 20.73
C LEU A 174 -34.32 15.61 21.61
N MET A 175 -34.09 16.74 22.27
CA MET A 175 -35.12 17.41 23.08
C MET A 175 -36.28 17.90 22.22
N GLU A 176 -36.03 18.44 21.04
CA GLU A 176 -37.08 18.79 20.10
C GLU A 176 -37.87 17.57 19.65
N THR A 177 -37.18 16.46 19.35
CA THR A 177 -37.82 15.19 18.99
C THR A 177 -38.67 14.65 20.15
N LEU A 178 -38.17 14.72 21.38
CA LEU A 178 -38.87 14.31 22.60
C LEU A 178 -40.08 15.21 22.89
N ILE A 179 -39.96 16.52 22.75
CA ILE A 179 -41.07 17.48 22.93
C ILE A 179 -42.16 17.22 21.89
N ASN A 180 -41.78 16.99 20.62
CA ASN A 180 -42.73 16.68 19.55
C ASN A 180 -43.40 15.31 19.77
N GLN A 181 -42.67 14.30 20.24
CA GLN A 181 -43.26 13.02 20.63
C GLN A 181 -44.14 13.13 21.88
N LYS A 182 -43.77 13.93 22.89
CA LYS A 182 -44.58 14.19 24.10
C LYS A 182 -45.87 14.94 23.75
N LYS A 183 -45.84 15.86 22.78
CA LYS A 183 -47.05 16.42 22.15
C LYS A 183 -47.88 15.32 21.48
N LEU A 184 -47.27 14.39 20.76
CA LEU A 184 -47.96 13.23 20.16
C LEU A 184 -48.65 12.32 21.20
N PHE A 185 -48.06 12.16 22.39
CA PHE A 185 -48.64 11.39 23.50
C PHE A 185 -49.76 12.14 24.24
N ASN A 186 -49.70 13.47 24.32
CA ASN A 186 -50.80 14.28 24.85
C ASN A 186 -51.96 14.46 23.86
N VAL A 187 -51.72 14.27 22.55
CA VAL A 187 -52.75 14.40 21.49
C VAL A 187 -53.55 13.11 21.30
N LYS A 188 -53.14 11.96 21.87
CA LYS A 188 -53.92 10.70 21.85
C LYS A 188 -54.89 10.54 23.04
N LYS A 189 -55.38 11.64 23.59
CA LYS A 189 -56.51 11.65 24.53
C LYS A 189 -57.53 12.71 24.11
N ILE A 190 -58.16 12.50 22.96
CA ILE A 190 -59.55 12.91 22.66
C ILE A 190 -60.14 11.78 21.81
#